data_AF-A0A5J4URL2-F1
#
_entry.id   AF-A0A5J4URL2-F1
#
_cell.length_a   1.000
_cell.length_b   1.000
_cell.length_c   1.000
_cell.angle_alpha   90.00
_cell.angle_beta   90.00
_cell.angle_gamma   90.00
#
_symmetry.space_group_name_H-M   'P 1'
#
loop_
_entity.id
_entity.type
_entity.pdbx_description
1 polymer ?
#
loop_
_entity_poly.entity_id
_entity_poly.type
_entity_poly.pdbx_seq_one_letter_code
_entity_poly.pdbx_strand_id
1 'polypeptide(L)'
;NNFIIQLPTNEVYEEHQIIISDDQQLIIQPVDIDDIKQPVLQQITELDPILTISGNRKVQIDGFIIVHKGTQSETPLLETNDDSVLILINLIFSPSRRTKVEAEIQIDISSDDKKQSPYIYASGKQVQLKNVTVEPTSFQACSGIILDGIGLQDHSFIASNSTFIVLNSVQGNQNILQATGFTISISDTIFKGITQSFKKNIVQQEECKWSTSTVSLTKGTIWFDTTTFTGLKDGALFVGEGTKVTLADSVKLFGNSLSQEVKSNQQSMQRNILCDGTSSNKAEIRSSVVSYMEDDGITENSNKWVLANKDTCALFGTMKDVKTPLFTPQISKIKADGNKGRKVIDIEITGQSLFRCGKIWLEIQDKVDGRNDEIGTKLYQLENVATSWDSNLKVSGTIEDDEFIKKDKKLTISVLVETKYGTLQKAEAFEGSSSTVDIQWFEEPSESDDKQEPIVDTKGLGIGVIIGIAVGAFAIVVVIIVVIVIFVILKKV
;
A
#
# COMPACT_ATOMS: atom_id res chain seq x y z
N ASN A 1 -41.66 -9.91 -21.72
CA ASN A 1 -41.22 -11.01 -22.60
C ASN A 1 -39.75 -11.23 -22.39
N ASN A 2 -39.36 -12.43 -21.95
CA ASN A 2 -37.96 -12.80 -21.80
C ASN A 2 -37.57 -13.62 -23.03
N PHE A 3 -36.49 -13.22 -23.69
CA PHE A 3 -35.85 -14.00 -24.73
C PHE A 3 -34.72 -14.80 -24.08
N ILE A 4 -34.78 -16.12 -24.16
CA ILE A 4 -33.83 -17.01 -23.49
C ILE A 4 -33.05 -17.78 -24.56
N ILE A 5 -31.73 -17.69 -24.50
CA ILE A 5 -30.79 -18.47 -25.31
C ILE A 5 -30.18 -19.54 -24.40
N GLN A 6 -30.43 -20.81 -24.74
CA GLN A 6 -29.83 -21.95 -24.04
C GLN A 6 -28.73 -22.56 -24.91
N LEU A 7 -27.52 -22.62 -24.36
CA LEU A 7 -26.34 -23.11 -25.07
C LEU A 7 -25.83 -24.43 -24.48
N PRO A 8 -25.41 -25.41 -25.31
CA PRO A 8 -24.72 -26.59 -24.81
C PRO A 8 -23.53 -26.28 -23.89
N THR A 9 -23.34 -27.11 -22.86
CA THR A 9 -22.15 -27.09 -22.00
C THR A 9 -20.91 -27.61 -22.73
N ASN A 10 -19.71 -27.31 -22.22
CA ASN A 10 -18.46 -27.82 -22.76
C ASN A 10 -18.24 -27.49 -24.25
N GLU A 11 -18.66 -26.30 -24.66
CA GLU A 11 -18.44 -25.75 -25.99
C GLU A 11 -17.71 -24.41 -25.90
N VAL A 12 -17.02 -24.06 -26.98
CA VAL A 12 -16.38 -22.74 -27.17
C VAL A 12 -17.17 -21.99 -28.24
N TYR A 13 -17.81 -20.91 -27.83
CA TYR A 13 -18.56 -20.00 -28.69
C TYR A 13 -17.65 -18.82 -29.06
N GLU A 14 -17.19 -18.81 -30.31
CA GLU A 14 -16.48 -17.67 -30.86
C GLU A 14 -17.50 -16.73 -31.53
N GLU A 15 -17.63 -15.50 -31.00
CA GLU A 15 -18.61 -14.52 -31.47
C GLU A 15 -17.94 -13.24 -31.97
N HIS A 16 -18.56 -12.54 -32.93
CA HIS A 16 -18.10 -11.23 -33.39
C HIS A 16 -18.53 -10.14 -32.40
N GLN A 17 -19.77 -9.66 -32.54
CA GLN A 17 -20.38 -8.69 -31.66
C GLN A 17 -21.85 -9.03 -31.52
N ILE A 18 -22.31 -9.13 -30.27
CA ILE A 18 -23.72 -9.28 -29.93
C ILE A 18 -24.25 -7.89 -29.58
N ILE A 19 -25.09 -7.33 -30.45
CA ILE A 19 -25.76 -6.05 -30.21
C ILE A 19 -27.20 -6.35 -29.84
N ILE A 20 -27.59 -5.96 -28.63
CA ILE A 20 -28.98 -6.13 -28.19
C ILE A 20 -29.69 -4.81 -28.35
N SER A 21 -30.54 -4.69 -29.39
CA SER A 21 -31.35 -3.50 -29.73
C SER A 21 -32.85 -3.58 -29.36
N ASP A 22 -33.32 -4.73 -28.89
CA ASP A 22 -34.69 -5.05 -28.45
C ASP A 22 -35.13 -4.41 -27.12
N ASP A 23 -36.37 -3.91 -26.93
CA ASP A 23 -36.94 -3.59 -25.59
C ASP A 23 -37.27 -4.85 -24.75
N GLN A 24 -36.50 -5.92 -24.90
CA GLN A 24 -36.73 -7.21 -24.24
C GLN A 24 -35.61 -7.59 -23.30
N GLN A 25 -35.93 -8.40 -22.28
CA GLN A 25 -34.92 -9.01 -21.43
C GLN A 25 -34.30 -10.20 -22.17
N LEU A 26 -32.97 -10.20 -22.33
CA LEU A 26 -32.21 -11.33 -22.84
C LEU A 26 -31.58 -12.10 -21.68
N ILE A 27 -31.67 -13.43 -21.72
CA ILE A 27 -30.98 -14.33 -20.78
C ILE A 27 -30.17 -15.33 -21.61
N ILE A 28 -28.86 -15.37 -21.37
CA ILE A 28 -27.93 -16.35 -21.96
C ILE A 28 -27.50 -17.29 -20.84
N GLN A 29 -27.77 -18.58 -20.98
CA GLN A 29 -27.46 -19.60 -19.98
C GLN A 29 -27.13 -20.93 -20.64
N PRO A 30 -26.35 -21.82 -20.00
CA PRO A 30 -26.20 -23.18 -20.49
C PRO A 30 -27.50 -23.97 -20.36
N VAL A 31 -27.62 -25.07 -21.13
CA VAL A 31 -28.74 -26.03 -21.00
C VAL A 31 -28.74 -26.69 -19.61
N ASP A 32 -27.55 -27.02 -19.10
CA ASP A 32 -27.31 -27.58 -17.78
C ASP A 32 -26.22 -26.77 -17.06
N ILE A 33 -26.40 -26.49 -15.77
CA ILE A 33 -25.39 -25.79 -14.96
C ILE A 33 -24.43 -26.85 -14.39
N ASP A 34 -23.24 -26.96 -14.98
CA ASP A 34 -22.16 -27.82 -14.52
C ASP A 34 -20.87 -26.98 -14.38
N ASP A 35 -20.41 -26.82 -13.15
CA ASP A 35 -19.21 -26.03 -12.81
C ASP A 35 -17.93 -26.57 -13.47
N ILE A 36 -17.91 -27.85 -13.86
CA ILE A 36 -16.75 -28.50 -14.48
C ILE A 36 -16.75 -28.29 -15.99
N LYS A 37 -17.93 -28.09 -16.60
CA LYS A 37 -18.16 -28.06 -18.05
C LYS A 37 -18.77 -26.75 -18.52
N GLN A 38 -18.38 -25.65 -17.89
CA GLN A 38 -18.88 -24.33 -18.26
C GLN A 38 -18.57 -24.03 -19.74
N PRO A 39 -19.56 -23.59 -20.53
CA PRO A 39 -19.30 -23.08 -21.87
C PRO A 39 -18.41 -21.83 -21.83
N VAL A 40 -17.61 -21.66 -22.88
CA VAL A 40 -16.74 -20.50 -23.06
C VAL A 40 -17.34 -19.56 -24.09
N LEU A 41 -17.42 -18.28 -23.77
CA LEU A 41 -17.74 -17.21 -24.70
C LEU A 41 -16.47 -16.37 -24.96
N GLN A 42 -16.04 -16.30 -26.22
CA GLN A 42 -14.81 -15.60 -26.59
C GLN A 42 -14.94 -14.82 -27.90
N GLN A 43 -14.20 -13.72 -28.02
CA GLN A 43 -14.21 -12.89 -29.22
C GLN A 43 -13.48 -13.58 -30.39
N ILE A 44 -14.06 -13.50 -31.59
CA ILE A 44 -13.37 -13.83 -32.85
C ILE A 44 -12.31 -12.76 -33.15
N THR A 45 -12.71 -11.48 -33.08
CA THR A 45 -11.89 -10.30 -33.38
C THR A 45 -11.73 -9.40 -32.16
N GLU A 46 -10.60 -8.69 -32.06
CA GLU A 46 -10.28 -7.80 -30.93
C GLU A 46 -10.71 -6.34 -31.15
N LEU A 47 -11.47 -6.10 -32.23
CA LEU A 47 -11.84 -4.75 -32.68
C LEU A 47 -13.09 -4.23 -31.96
N ASP A 48 -14.04 -5.12 -31.64
CA ASP A 48 -15.34 -4.75 -31.11
C ASP A 48 -15.62 -5.51 -29.80
N PRO A 49 -16.41 -4.94 -28.86
CA PRO A 49 -16.90 -5.67 -27.70
C PRO A 49 -17.65 -6.92 -28.10
N ILE A 50 -17.56 -8.00 -27.31
CA ILE A 50 -18.39 -9.19 -27.58
C ILE A 50 -19.87 -8.91 -27.34
N LEU A 51 -20.18 -8.01 -26.42
CA LEU A 51 -21.53 -7.61 -26.07
C LEU A 51 -21.60 -6.11 -25.84
N THR A 52 -22.50 -5.46 -26.58
CA THR A 52 -22.87 -4.07 -26.37
C THR A 52 -24.35 -3.98 -26.03
N ILE A 53 -24.66 -3.34 -24.90
CA ILE A 53 -26.03 -3.10 -24.42
C ILE A 53 -26.28 -1.59 -24.35
N SER A 54 -27.35 -1.13 -24.98
CA SER A 54 -27.76 0.27 -24.98
C SER A 54 -29.27 0.39 -24.76
N GLY A 55 -29.80 1.60 -24.62
CA GLY A 55 -31.20 1.86 -24.32
C GLY A 55 -31.66 1.28 -22.97
N ASN A 56 -32.97 1.12 -22.79
CA ASN A 56 -33.58 0.64 -21.55
C ASN A 56 -33.71 -0.89 -21.53
N ARG A 57 -32.57 -1.59 -21.55
CA ARG A 57 -32.51 -3.04 -21.76
C ARG A 57 -31.93 -3.79 -20.58
N LYS A 58 -32.25 -5.08 -20.48
CA LYS A 58 -31.73 -5.96 -19.44
C LYS A 58 -31.14 -7.22 -20.06
N VAL A 59 -29.86 -7.48 -19.82
CA VAL A 59 -29.18 -8.70 -20.23
C VAL A 59 -28.67 -9.44 -19.00
N GLN A 60 -28.89 -10.75 -18.97
CA GLN A 60 -28.33 -11.66 -17.98
C GLN A 60 -27.46 -12.72 -18.66
N ILE A 61 -26.27 -12.96 -18.14
CA ILE A 61 -25.40 -14.09 -18.52
C ILE A 61 -25.15 -14.93 -17.27
N ASP A 62 -25.42 -16.23 -17.34
CA ASP A 62 -25.29 -17.16 -16.23
C ASP A 62 -24.46 -18.39 -16.63
N GLY A 63 -23.43 -18.74 -15.84
CA GLY A 63 -22.72 -20.01 -15.97
C GLY A 63 -21.73 -20.13 -17.13
N PHE A 64 -21.01 -19.05 -17.47
CA PHE A 64 -20.01 -19.02 -18.55
C PHE A 64 -18.61 -18.63 -18.06
N ILE A 65 -17.61 -19.08 -18.82
CA ILE A 65 -16.29 -18.45 -18.84
C ILE A 65 -16.28 -17.44 -19.99
N ILE A 66 -16.03 -16.16 -19.69
CA ILE A 66 -15.90 -15.12 -20.71
C ILE A 66 -14.42 -14.75 -20.86
N VAL A 67 -13.89 -14.91 -22.07
CA VAL A 67 -12.46 -14.75 -22.36
C VAL A 67 -12.18 -13.40 -23.01
N HIS A 68 -11.24 -12.65 -22.44
CA HIS A 68 -10.68 -11.45 -23.05
C HIS A 68 -9.41 -11.79 -23.83
N LYS A 69 -9.55 -12.03 -25.13
CA LYS A 69 -8.43 -12.43 -25.99
C LYS A 69 -7.43 -11.30 -26.21
N GLY A 70 -7.92 -10.07 -26.39
CA GLY A 70 -7.08 -8.95 -26.79
C GLY A 70 -6.07 -8.51 -25.74
N THR A 71 -4.80 -8.43 -26.14
CA THR A 71 -3.71 -7.90 -25.32
C THR A 71 -3.49 -6.41 -25.58
N GLN A 72 -3.82 -5.95 -26.79
CA GLN A 72 -3.73 -4.55 -27.24
C GLN A 72 -5.09 -4.02 -27.77
N SER A 73 -6.20 -4.65 -27.37
CA SER A 73 -7.51 -4.14 -27.75
C SER A 73 -7.74 -2.75 -27.12
N GLU A 74 -8.38 -1.87 -27.87
CA GLU A 74 -8.83 -0.55 -27.39
C GLU A 74 -10.27 -0.60 -26.86
N THR A 75 -10.97 -1.73 -27.04
CA THR A 75 -12.39 -1.87 -26.70
C THR A 75 -12.61 -2.79 -25.49
N PRO A 76 -13.64 -2.52 -24.67
CA PRO A 76 -14.02 -3.39 -23.57
C PRO A 76 -14.54 -4.73 -24.10
N LEU A 77 -14.46 -5.80 -23.29
CA LEU A 77 -15.13 -7.06 -23.64
C LEU A 77 -16.65 -6.91 -23.58
N LEU A 78 -17.18 -6.37 -22.49
CA LEU A 78 -18.60 -6.07 -22.29
C LEU A 78 -18.81 -4.56 -22.14
N GLU A 79 -19.73 -4.01 -22.91
CA GLU A 79 -20.05 -2.58 -22.88
C GLU A 79 -21.54 -2.34 -22.57
N THR A 80 -21.81 -1.41 -21.65
CA THR A 80 -23.19 -1.02 -21.31
C THR A 80 -23.33 0.50 -21.32
N ASN A 81 -24.39 1.02 -21.94
CA ASN A 81 -24.69 2.44 -22.09
C ASN A 81 -26.18 2.74 -21.76
N ASP A 82 -26.54 4.01 -21.63
CA ASP A 82 -27.91 4.49 -21.37
C ASP A 82 -28.57 3.88 -20.11
N ASP A 83 -29.87 3.54 -20.17
CA ASP A 83 -30.63 2.94 -19.07
C ASP A 83 -30.43 1.40 -18.95
N SER A 84 -29.35 0.86 -19.53
CA SER A 84 -29.16 -0.58 -19.60
C SER A 84 -28.76 -1.22 -18.27
N VAL A 85 -29.13 -2.50 -18.12
CA VAL A 85 -28.87 -3.34 -16.95
C VAL A 85 -28.15 -4.61 -17.38
N LEU A 86 -26.97 -4.84 -16.83
CA LEU A 86 -26.19 -6.07 -17.01
C LEU A 86 -26.17 -6.88 -15.72
N ILE A 87 -26.51 -8.16 -15.81
CA ILE A 87 -26.47 -9.11 -14.69
C ILE A 87 -25.58 -10.29 -15.07
N LEU A 88 -24.52 -10.50 -14.30
CA LEU A 88 -23.54 -11.56 -14.49
C LEU A 88 -23.57 -12.50 -13.28
N ILE A 89 -23.85 -13.78 -13.52
CA ILE A 89 -24.05 -14.79 -12.46
C ILE A 89 -23.17 -16.01 -12.74
N ASN A 90 -22.47 -16.53 -11.71
CA ASN A 90 -21.65 -17.74 -11.82
C ASN A 90 -20.64 -17.68 -12.99
N LEU A 91 -19.97 -16.53 -13.16
CA LEU A 91 -19.06 -16.31 -14.29
C LEU A 91 -17.60 -16.33 -13.89
N ILE A 92 -16.77 -16.72 -14.86
CA ILE A 92 -15.32 -16.56 -14.79
C ILE A 92 -14.89 -15.61 -15.89
N PHE A 93 -14.27 -14.49 -15.54
CA PHE A 93 -13.51 -13.68 -16.49
C PHE A 93 -12.10 -14.24 -16.58
N SER A 94 -11.70 -14.62 -17.80
CA SER A 94 -10.41 -15.26 -18.07
C SER A 94 -9.59 -14.41 -19.04
N PRO A 95 -8.28 -14.19 -18.80
CA PRO A 95 -7.41 -13.54 -19.77
C PRO A 95 -6.93 -14.52 -20.85
N SER A 96 -7.11 -15.82 -20.63
CA SER A 96 -6.51 -16.88 -21.42
C SER A 96 -7.47 -17.43 -22.46
N ARG A 97 -6.98 -17.55 -23.71
CA ARG A 97 -7.74 -18.20 -24.78
C ARG A 97 -8.03 -19.64 -24.41
N ARG A 98 -9.21 -20.12 -24.77
CA ARG A 98 -9.59 -21.52 -24.61
C ARG A 98 -9.94 -22.14 -25.96
N THR A 99 -9.58 -23.41 -26.12
CA THR A 99 -9.89 -24.19 -27.32
C THR A 99 -10.44 -25.54 -26.90
N LYS A 100 -11.37 -26.06 -27.70
CA LYS A 100 -11.89 -27.40 -27.50
C LYS A 100 -10.99 -28.40 -28.24
N VAL A 101 -10.43 -29.34 -27.50
CA VAL A 101 -9.65 -30.46 -28.04
C VAL A 101 -10.37 -31.73 -27.62
N GLU A 102 -10.91 -32.45 -28.61
CA GLU A 102 -11.77 -33.63 -28.37
C GLU A 102 -12.96 -33.30 -27.45
N ALA A 103 -12.96 -33.87 -26.23
CA ALA A 103 -14.02 -33.72 -25.24
C ALA A 103 -13.67 -32.72 -24.12
N GLU A 104 -12.53 -32.04 -24.18
CA GLU A 104 -12.05 -31.15 -23.11
C GLU A 104 -11.77 -29.74 -23.63
N ILE A 105 -12.05 -28.74 -22.79
CA ILE A 105 -11.67 -27.35 -23.03
C ILE A 105 -10.30 -27.13 -22.38
N GLN A 106 -9.31 -26.78 -23.20
CA GLN A 106 -7.94 -26.52 -22.77
C GLN A 106 -7.64 -25.02 -22.79
N ILE A 107 -6.77 -24.59 -21.88
CA ILE A 107 -6.25 -23.23 -21.81
C ILE A 107 -5.03 -23.14 -22.73
N ASP A 108 -4.99 -22.13 -23.60
CA ASP A 108 -3.82 -21.82 -24.41
C ASP A 108 -2.74 -21.19 -23.53
N ILE A 109 -1.70 -21.97 -23.21
CA ILE A 109 -0.61 -21.57 -22.31
C ILE A 109 0.19 -20.37 -22.88
N SER A 110 0.04 -20.05 -24.17
CA SER A 110 0.70 -18.89 -24.78
C SER A 110 -0.04 -17.56 -24.56
N SER A 111 -1.23 -17.57 -23.94
CA SER A 111 -2.00 -16.37 -23.68
C SER A 111 -1.31 -15.42 -22.71
N ASP A 112 -1.26 -14.13 -23.05
CA ASP A 112 -0.77 -13.09 -22.14
C ASP A 112 -1.85 -12.72 -21.12
N ASP A 113 -1.48 -12.74 -19.85
CA ASP A 113 -2.32 -12.32 -18.73
C ASP A 113 -2.43 -10.78 -18.64
N LYS A 114 -1.70 -10.05 -19.50
CA LYS A 114 -1.77 -8.60 -19.60
C LYS A 114 -2.87 -8.15 -20.53
N LYS A 115 -3.66 -7.17 -20.08
CA LYS A 115 -4.75 -6.54 -20.84
C LYS A 115 -4.63 -5.02 -20.82
N GLN A 116 -4.90 -4.39 -21.96
CA GLN A 116 -4.89 -2.93 -22.14
C GLN A 116 -6.29 -2.32 -22.23
N SER A 117 -7.33 -3.16 -22.22
CA SER A 117 -8.74 -2.76 -22.15
C SER A 117 -9.47 -3.54 -21.04
N PRO A 118 -10.63 -3.04 -20.56
CA PRO A 118 -11.35 -3.66 -19.45
C PRO A 118 -12.15 -4.90 -19.90
N TYR A 119 -12.45 -5.78 -18.95
CA TYR A 119 -13.52 -6.77 -19.12
C TYR A 119 -14.89 -6.10 -19.24
N ILE A 120 -15.13 -5.06 -18.43
CA ILE A 120 -16.41 -4.36 -18.41
C ILE A 120 -16.15 -2.86 -18.46
N TYR A 121 -16.75 -2.19 -19.44
CA TYR A 121 -16.98 -0.75 -19.39
C TYR A 121 -18.49 -0.50 -19.26
N ALA A 122 -18.88 0.26 -18.25
CA ALA A 122 -20.28 0.54 -17.97
C ALA A 122 -20.54 2.01 -17.71
N SER A 123 -21.26 2.63 -18.63
CA SER A 123 -21.98 3.89 -18.43
C SER A 123 -23.50 3.69 -18.30
N GLY A 124 -23.95 2.43 -18.29
CA GLY A 124 -25.34 2.04 -18.14
C GLY A 124 -25.88 2.26 -16.72
N LYS A 125 -27.20 2.14 -16.54
CA LYS A 125 -27.89 2.31 -15.25
C LYS A 125 -27.42 1.34 -14.17
N GLN A 126 -27.19 0.07 -14.50
CA GLN A 126 -26.83 -0.92 -13.48
C GLN A 126 -25.98 -2.08 -13.99
N VAL A 127 -25.00 -2.47 -13.17
CA VAL A 127 -24.24 -3.70 -13.34
C VAL A 127 -24.30 -4.53 -12.05
N GLN A 128 -24.66 -5.81 -12.16
CA GLN A 128 -24.69 -6.76 -11.04
C GLN A 128 -23.75 -7.93 -11.30
N LEU A 129 -22.88 -8.22 -10.33
CA LEU A 129 -22.01 -9.38 -10.31
C LEU A 129 -22.39 -10.28 -9.13
N LYS A 130 -22.72 -11.53 -9.40
CA LYS A 130 -23.02 -12.53 -8.38
C LYS A 130 -22.22 -13.80 -8.62
N ASN A 131 -21.42 -14.21 -7.64
CA ASN A 131 -20.56 -15.38 -7.79
C ASN A 131 -19.64 -15.27 -9.02
N VAL A 132 -18.99 -14.12 -9.19
CA VAL A 132 -18.10 -13.85 -10.33
C VAL A 132 -16.64 -13.97 -9.88
N THR A 133 -15.84 -14.70 -10.64
CA THR A 133 -14.39 -14.81 -10.44
C THR A 133 -13.66 -14.12 -11.58
N VAL A 134 -12.73 -13.22 -11.25
CA VAL A 134 -11.73 -12.72 -12.21
C VAL A 134 -10.44 -13.49 -11.98
N GLU A 135 -10.04 -14.29 -12.97
CA GLU A 135 -8.77 -15.00 -12.98
C GLU A 135 -7.59 -14.02 -12.92
N PRO A 136 -6.40 -14.48 -12.49
CA PRO A 136 -5.19 -13.66 -12.41
C PRO A 136 -4.95 -12.84 -13.68
N THR A 137 -5.19 -11.52 -13.60
CA THR A 137 -5.05 -10.62 -14.74
C THR A 137 -4.25 -9.38 -14.36
N SER A 138 -3.41 -8.90 -15.28
CA SER A 138 -2.62 -7.68 -15.14
C SER A 138 -3.16 -6.61 -16.08
N PHE A 139 -3.75 -5.55 -15.57
CA PHE A 139 -4.22 -4.43 -16.39
C PHE A 139 -3.12 -3.40 -16.58
N GLN A 140 -2.79 -3.07 -17.83
CA GLN A 140 -1.77 -2.08 -18.17
C GLN A 140 -2.45 -0.84 -18.73
N ALA A 141 -2.31 0.29 -18.03
CA ALA A 141 -2.93 1.57 -18.41
C ALA A 141 -4.47 1.53 -18.52
N CYS A 142 -5.11 0.53 -17.92
CA CYS A 142 -6.56 0.40 -17.83
C CYS A 142 -6.95 -0.23 -16.48
N SER A 143 -8.26 -0.40 -16.28
CA SER A 143 -8.83 -1.12 -15.14
C SER A 143 -9.59 -2.35 -15.62
N GLY A 144 -9.73 -3.40 -14.81
CA GLY A 144 -10.52 -4.57 -15.22
C GLY A 144 -12.01 -4.29 -15.39
N ILE A 145 -12.56 -3.44 -14.54
CA ILE A 145 -13.92 -2.93 -14.60
C ILE A 145 -13.85 -1.41 -14.50
N ILE A 146 -14.48 -0.73 -15.46
CA ILE A 146 -14.60 0.72 -15.50
C ILE A 146 -16.09 1.07 -15.42
N LEU A 147 -16.47 1.81 -14.39
CA LEU A 147 -17.80 2.33 -14.18
C LEU A 147 -17.78 3.85 -14.36
N ASP A 148 -18.45 4.36 -15.38
CA ASP A 148 -18.45 5.78 -15.76
C ASP A 148 -19.87 6.35 -15.71
N GLY A 149 -20.24 6.85 -14.53
CA GLY A 149 -21.57 7.41 -14.26
C GLY A 149 -21.63 8.93 -14.46
N ILE A 150 -20.78 9.48 -15.32
CA ILE A 150 -20.79 10.91 -15.63
C ILE A 150 -21.93 11.19 -16.64
N GLY A 151 -23.05 11.73 -16.15
CA GLY A 151 -24.11 12.25 -17.02
C GLY A 151 -25.51 11.92 -16.52
N LEU A 152 -25.93 10.66 -16.69
CA LEU A 152 -27.24 10.17 -16.25
C LEU A 152 -27.30 10.09 -14.72
N GLN A 153 -28.53 10.06 -14.18
CA GLN A 153 -28.75 9.91 -12.74
C GLN A 153 -29.00 8.43 -12.41
N ASP A 154 -28.69 8.02 -11.17
CA ASP A 154 -29.00 6.71 -10.59
C ASP A 154 -28.23 5.49 -11.13
N HIS A 155 -26.93 5.65 -11.41
CA HIS A 155 -26.04 4.52 -11.69
C HIS A 155 -25.76 3.67 -10.46
N SER A 156 -25.80 2.34 -10.61
CA SER A 156 -25.51 1.41 -9.52
C SER A 156 -24.65 0.21 -9.92
N PHE A 157 -23.76 -0.20 -9.02
CA PHE A 157 -22.97 -1.41 -9.17
C PHE A 157 -23.08 -2.27 -7.92
N ILE A 158 -23.40 -3.54 -8.11
CA ILE A 158 -23.59 -4.50 -7.03
C ILE A 158 -22.68 -5.68 -7.27
N ALA A 159 -21.81 -6.02 -6.32
CA ALA A 159 -21.04 -7.26 -6.35
C ALA A 159 -21.29 -8.09 -5.09
N SER A 160 -21.51 -9.39 -5.26
CA SER A 160 -21.77 -10.31 -4.16
C SER A 160 -21.12 -11.67 -4.40
N ASN A 161 -20.51 -12.25 -3.37
CA ASN A 161 -19.85 -13.55 -3.44
C ASN A 161 -18.78 -13.65 -4.55
N SER A 162 -18.06 -12.57 -4.83
CA SER A 162 -17.15 -12.49 -5.97
C SER A 162 -15.68 -12.51 -5.55
N THR A 163 -14.80 -12.98 -6.44
CA THR A 163 -13.35 -13.02 -6.19
C THR A 163 -12.60 -12.35 -7.33
N PHE A 164 -11.74 -11.40 -6.99
CA PHE A 164 -10.93 -10.63 -7.93
C PHE A 164 -9.45 -10.90 -7.65
N ILE A 165 -8.79 -11.62 -8.56
CA ILE A 165 -7.37 -11.97 -8.42
C ILE A 165 -6.51 -11.04 -9.27
N VAL A 166 -5.69 -10.22 -8.62
CA VAL A 166 -4.83 -9.22 -9.26
C VAL A 166 -3.41 -9.74 -9.35
N LEU A 167 -2.86 -9.78 -10.56
CA LEU A 167 -1.44 -10.09 -10.78
C LEU A 167 -0.59 -8.86 -10.50
N ASN A 168 -0.06 -8.76 -9.28
CA ASN A 168 0.74 -7.61 -8.86
C ASN A 168 1.94 -7.40 -9.79
N SER A 169 1.97 -6.28 -10.54
CA SER A 169 3.11 -5.89 -11.36
C SER A 169 4.09 -4.97 -10.62
N VAL A 170 5.29 -4.84 -11.17
CA VAL A 170 6.34 -3.94 -10.68
C VAL A 170 6.11 -2.49 -11.11
N GLN A 171 5.26 -2.25 -12.12
CA GLN A 171 5.07 -0.92 -12.74
C GLN A 171 3.91 -0.12 -12.14
N GLY A 172 3.24 -0.66 -11.10
CA GLY A 172 2.44 0.08 -10.13
C GLY A 172 1.36 1.01 -10.69
N ASN A 173 0.35 0.47 -11.38
CA ASN A 173 -0.84 1.19 -11.85
C ASN A 173 -1.94 0.20 -12.28
N GLN A 174 -2.20 -0.82 -11.45
CA GLN A 174 -3.18 -1.85 -11.75
C GLN A 174 -4.45 -1.64 -10.91
N ASN A 175 -5.49 -1.10 -11.54
CA ASN A 175 -6.82 -1.09 -10.95
C ASN A 175 -7.58 -2.32 -11.45
N ILE A 176 -8.27 -3.03 -10.56
CA ILE A 176 -9.29 -4.01 -10.98
C ILE A 176 -10.65 -3.33 -11.15
N LEU A 177 -10.93 -2.32 -10.33
CA LEU A 177 -12.18 -1.59 -10.35
C LEU A 177 -11.88 -0.09 -10.29
N GLN A 178 -12.34 0.64 -11.29
CA GLN A 178 -12.36 2.09 -11.31
C GLN A 178 -13.80 2.55 -11.46
N ALA A 179 -14.25 3.43 -10.57
CA ALA A 179 -15.62 3.91 -10.58
C ALA A 179 -15.70 5.42 -10.37
N THR A 180 -16.56 6.05 -11.16
CA THR A 180 -16.93 7.46 -11.05
C THR A 180 -18.43 7.61 -11.15
N GLY A 181 -19.11 8.34 -10.27
CA GLY A 181 -20.53 8.65 -10.42
C GLY A 181 -21.50 7.53 -10.01
N PHE A 182 -21.02 6.42 -9.47
CA PHE A 182 -21.84 5.24 -9.14
C PHE A 182 -22.20 5.15 -7.64
N THR A 183 -23.38 4.59 -7.37
CA THR A 183 -23.70 4.02 -6.05
C THR A 183 -23.29 2.55 -6.02
N ILE A 184 -22.40 2.17 -5.12
CA ILE A 184 -21.76 0.85 -5.12
C ILE A 184 -22.05 0.09 -3.83
N SER A 185 -22.42 -1.19 -3.97
CA SER A 185 -22.53 -2.13 -2.85
C SER A 185 -21.73 -3.39 -3.16
N ILE A 186 -20.71 -3.67 -2.35
CA ILE A 186 -19.86 -4.85 -2.48
C ILE A 186 -19.96 -5.67 -1.19
N SER A 187 -20.34 -6.94 -1.33
CA SER A 187 -20.60 -7.87 -0.22
C SER A 187 -19.93 -9.22 -0.47
N ASP A 188 -19.49 -9.90 0.59
CA ASP A 188 -18.93 -11.26 0.53
C ASP A 188 -17.87 -11.42 -0.57
N THR A 189 -16.99 -10.42 -0.73
CA THR A 189 -16.09 -10.29 -1.89
C THR A 189 -14.63 -10.28 -1.48
N ILE A 190 -13.76 -10.85 -2.31
CA ILE A 190 -12.31 -10.89 -2.05
C ILE A 190 -11.56 -10.18 -3.18
N PHE A 191 -10.73 -9.22 -2.83
CA PHE A 191 -9.69 -8.64 -3.68
C PHE A 191 -8.34 -9.16 -3.21
N LYS A 192 -7.71 -10.01 -4.04
CA LYS A 192 -6.48 -10.72 -3.68
C LYS A 192 -5.36 -10.44 -4.67
N GLY A 193 -4.28 -9.86 -4.18
CA GLY A 193 -3.05 -9.71 -4.94
C GLY A 193 -2.21 -10.97 -4.86
N ILE A 194 -1.72 -11.44 -6.00
CA ILE A 194 -0.74 -12.51 -6.09
C ILE A 194 0.50 -12.03 -6.83
N THR A 195 1.67 -12.51 -6.41
CA THR A 195 2.95 -12.14 -7.04
C THR A 195 3.35 -13.23 -8.02
N GLN A 196 3.60 -12.87 -9.28
CA GLN A 196 4.41 -13.72 -10.16
C GLN A 196 5.87 -13.59 -9.72
N SER A 197 6.56 -14.71 -9.50
CA SER A 197 7.94 -14.78 -9.01
C SER A 197 8.92 -14.07 -9.96
N PHE A 198 9.09 -12.76 -9.79
CA PHE A 198 10.12 -11.99 -10.47
C PHE A 198 11.21 -11.63 -9.47
N LYS A 199 12.32 -12.36 -9.53
CA LYS A 199 13.56 -11.95 -8.85
C LYS A 199 14.09 -10.68 -9.51
N LYS A 200 13.77 -9.52 -8.95
CA LYS A 200 14.52 -8.28 -9.21
C LYS A 200 14.83 -7.60 -7.89
N ASN A 201 16.11 -7.28 -7.70
CA ASN A 201 16.59 -6.41 -6.64
C ASN A 201 16.18 -4.97 -6.99
N ILE A 202 14.93 -4.61 -6.72
CA ILE A 202 14.49 -3.21 -6.81
C ILE A 202 14.65 -2.64 -5.40
N VAL A 203 15.72 -1.88 -5.22
CA VAL A 203 15.85 -0.97 -4.08
C VAL A 203 14.96 0.23 -4.41
N GLN A 204 13.67 0.12 -4.14
CA GLN A 204 12.76 1.26 -4.24
C GLN A 204 12.81 2.03 -2.93
N GLN A 205 12.98 3.35 -3.05
CA GLN A 205 12.97 4.26 -1.91
C GLN A 205 11.63 4.10 -1.18
N GLU A 206 11.68 3.79 0.11
CA GLU A 206 10.50 3.58 0.94
C GLU A 206 9.78 4.91 1.18
N GLU A 207 8.92 5.31 0.25
CA GLU A 207 8.06 6.48 0.42
C GLU A 207 6.70 6.05 0.98
N CYS A 208 6.28 6.74 2.04
CA CYS A 208 4.96 6.55 2.65
C CYS A 208 3.84 7.27 1.89
N LYS A 209 4.14 7.77 0.70
CA LYS A 209 3.20 8.33 -0.26
C LYS A 209 3.08 7.35 -1.41
N TRP A 210 1.86 7.13 -1.85
CA TRP A 210 1.56 6.39 -3.07
C TRP A 210 0.34 7.02 -3.72
N SER A 211 0.13 6.75 -5.01
CA SER A 211 -0.97 7.31 -5.82
C SER A 211 -1.79 6.23 -6.51
N THR A 212 -1.51 4.98 -6.18
CA THR A 212 -2.03 3.77 -6.83
C THR A 212 -3.06 3.11 -5.93
N SER A 213 -3.88 2.23 -6.51
CA SER A 213 -4.82 1.39 -5.76
C SER A 213 -5.30 0.24 -6.63
N THR A 214 -5.88 -0.78 -6.02
CA THR A 214 -6.61 -1.84 -6.73
C THR A 214 -8.04 -1.40 -7.05
N VAL A 215 -8.68 -0.69 -6.11
CA VAL A 215 -10.02 -0.12 -6.29
C VAL A 215 -9.94 1.40 -6.19
N SER A 216 -10.30 2.09 -7.27
CA SER A 216 -10.26 3.54 -7.40
C SER A 216 -11.67 4.13 -7.50
N LEU A 217 -12.02 5.01 -6.58
CA LEU A 217 -13.38 5.53 -6.42
C LEU A 217 -13.37 7.06 -6.45
N THR A 218 -14.21 7.65 -7.30
CA THR A 218 -14.46 9.10 -7.33
C THR A 218 -15.97 9.38 -7.41
N LYS A 219 -16.44 10.48 -6.83
CA LYS A 219 -17.82 10.99 -6.97
C LYS A 219 -18.89 9.90 -6.81
N GLY A 220 -19.12 9.39 -5.61
CA GLY A 220 -20.09 8.30 -5.43
C GLY A 220 -20.31 7.92 -3.97
N THR A 221 -21.27 7.04 -3.72
CA THR A 221 -21.51 6.46 -2.40
C THR A 221 -21.28 4.96 -2.46
N ILE A 222 -20.38 4.45 -1.62
CA ILE A 222 -19.89 3.08 -1.68
C ILE A 222 -20.03 2.43 -0.31
N TRP A 223 -20.57 1.21 -0.31
CA TRP A 223 -20.69 0.35 0.85
C TRP A 223 -19.93 -0.95 0.62
N PHE A 224 -19.02 -1.28 1.54
CA PHE A 224 -18.35 -2.57 1.61
C PHE A 224 -18.80 -3.32 2.86
N ASP A 225 -19.25 -4.55 2.65
CA ASP A 225 -19.61 -5.51 3.70
C ASP A 225 -18.87 -6.82 3.45
N THR A 226 -18.39 -7.47 4.50
CA THR A 226 -17.78 -8.82 4.46
C THR A 226 -16.80 -8.95 3.28
N THR A 227 -15.98 -7.91 3.09
CA THR A 227 -15.08 -7.78 1.95
C THR A 227 -13.64 -7.83 2.44
N THR A 228 -12.79 -8.60 1.77
CA THR A 228 -11.37 -8.74 2.13
C THR A 228 -10.48 -8.14 1.05
N PHE A 229 -9.53 -7.30 1.45
CA PHE A 229 -8.46 -6.76 0.63
C PHE A 229 -7.12 -7.27 1.16
N THR A 230 -6.44 -8.12 0.39
CA THR A 230 -5.19 -8.74 0.84
C THR A 230 -4.15 -8.92 -0.25
N GLY A 231 -2.87 -8.75 0.12
CA GLY A 231 -1.74 -9.01 -0.76
C GLY A 231 -1.58 -8.02 -1.92
N LEU A 232 -2.26 -6.87 -1.88
CA LEU A 232 -2.28 -5.87 -2.98
C LEU A 232 -1.06 -4.94 -2.88
N LYS A 233 -0.19 -4.93 -3.91
CA LYS A 233 1.03 -4.09 -3.91
C LYS A 233 0.78 -2.62 -4.19
N ASP A 234 -0.20 -2.35 -5.05
CA ASP A 234 -0.58 -0.99 -5.46
C ASP A 234 -1.44 -0.30 -4.40
N GLY A 235 -1.86 -1.04 -3.38
CA GLY A 235 -2.71 -0.62 -2.30
C GLY A 235 -4.17 -1.00 -2.53
N ALA A 236 -4.97 -1.03 -1.48
CA ALA A 236 -6.34 -1.55 -1.58
C ALA A 236 -7.30 -0.54 -2.20
N LEU A 237 -7.45 0.63 -1.57
CA LEU A 237 -8.48 1.62 -1.91
C LEU A 237 -7.88 3.00 -2.17
N PHE A 238 -8.31 3.63 -3.27
CA PHE A 238 -8.25 5.08 -3.46
C PHE A 238 -9.65 5.67 -3.33
N VAL A 239 -9.78 6.63 -2.41
CA VAL A 239 -11.02 7.38 -2.16
C VAL A 239 -10.79 8.83 -2.54
N GLY A 240 -11.25 9.18 -3.74
CA GLY A 240 -11.05 10.48 -4.34
C GLY A 240 -12.18 11.47 -4.08
N GLU A 241 -12.14 12.57 -4.84
CA GLU A 241 -13.05 13.72 -4.71
C GLU A 241 -14.54 13.32 -4.62
N GLY A 242 -15.25 13.87 -3.62
CA GLY A 242 -16.69 13.71 -3.43
C GLY A 242 -17.18 12.29 -3.18
N THR A 243 -16.26 11.38 -2.87
CA THR A 243 -16.56 9.97 -2.63
C THR A 243 -16.88 9.75 -1.16
N LYS A 244 -17.94 8.99 -0.88
CA LYS A 244 -18.32 8.57 0.46
C LYS A 244 -18.21 7.05 0.56
N VAL A 245 -17.23 6.56 1.29
CA VAL A 245 -17.01 5.13 1.51
C VAL A 245 -17.42 4.76 2.92
N THR A 246 -18.20 3.70 3.07
CA THR A 246 -18.40 3.04 4.35
C THR A 246 -17.88 1.61 4.31
N LEU A 247 -17.03 1.28 5.27
CA LEU A 247 -16.54 -0.07 5.52
C LEU A 247 -17.26 -0.60 6.76
N ALA A 248 -17.99 -1.71 6.61
CA ALA A 248 -18.54 -2.43 7.75
C ALA A 248 -17.41 -3.05 8.61
N ASP A 249 -17.74 -3.39 9.86
CA ASP A 249 -16.80 -4.03 10.79
C ASP A 249 -16.29 -5.40 10.28
N SER A 250 -17.03 -6.02 9.36
CA SER A 250 -16.70 -7.27 8.69
C SER A 250 -15.66 -7.12 7.56
N VAL A 251 -15.33 -5.90 7.14
CA VAL A 251 -14.31 -5.64 6.10
C VAL A 251 -12.92 -5.88 6.66
N LYS A 252 -12.01 -6.48 5.89
CA LYS A 252 -10.63 -6.75 6.29
C LYS A 252 -9.62 -6.14 5.31
N LEU A 253 -8.62 -5.42 5.82
CA LEU A 253 -7.52 -4.80 5.07
C LEU A 253 -6.18 -5.19 5.69
N PHE A 254 -5.47 -6.15 5.09
CA PHE A 254 -4.19 -6.64 5.63
C PHE A 254 -3.22 -7.12 4.56
N GLY A 255 -1.92 -7.09 4.84
CA GLY A 255 -0.88 -7.64 3.94
C GLY A 255 -0.73 -6.91 2.59
N ASN A 256 -1.33 -5.72 2.45
CA ASN A 256 -1.25 -4.91 1.24
C ASN A 256 0.05 -4.11 1.25
N SER A 257 1.13 -4.61 0.64
CA SER A 257 2.47 -4.00 0.72
C SER A 257 3.25 -4.19 -0.58
N LEU A 258 4.17 -3.28 -0.91
CA LEU A 258 5.01 -3.36 -2.12
C LEU A 258 5.90 -4.61 -2.19
N SER A 259 6.45 -5.03 -1.05
CA SER A 259 7.43 -6.11 -0.99
C SER A 259 6.89 -7.25 -0.11
N GLN A 260 6.63 -8.39 -0.75
CA GLN A 260 6.35 -9.66 -0.05
C GLN A 260 7.65 -10.44 0.25
N GLU A 261 8.80 -9.99 -0.27
CA GLU A 261 10.08 -10.74 -0.22
C GLU A 261 11.14 -10.18 0.76
N VAL A 262 10.76 -9.36 1.75
CA VAL A 262 11.75 -8.89 2.73
C VAL A 262 12.02 -9.98 3.77
N LYS A 263 13.15 -10.67 3.60
CA LYS A 263 13.74 -11.52 4.63
C LYS A 263 14.04 -10.68 5.87
N SER A 264 13.48 -11.09 7.00
CA SER A 264 13.82 -10.73 8.39
C SER A 264 13.82 -9.23 8.74
N ASN A 265 12.94 -8.87 9.68
CA ASN A 265 13.05 -7.73 10.60
C ASN A 265 12.71 -6.32 10.07
N GLN A 266 12.28 -6.20 8.81
CA GLN A 266 11.67 -4.97 8.28
C GLN A 266 10.24 -5.31 7.86
N GLN A 267 9.24 -4.87 8.63
CA GLN A 267 7.87 -4.90 8.13
C GLN A 267 7.79 -3.89 6.98
N SER A 268 7.45 -4.37 5.79
CA SER A 268 7.26 -3.53 4.62
C SER A 268 6.10 -2.57 4.84
N MET A 269 6.25 -1.34 4.35
CA MET A 269 5.19 -0.33 4.42
C MET A 269 3.93 -0.86 3.73
N GLN A 270 2.81 -0.88 4.47
CA GLN A 270 1.55 -1.29 3.89
C GLN A 270 0.82 -0.08 3.26
N ARG A 271 -0.14 -0.38 2.39
CA ARG A 271 -0.86 0.56 1.54
C ARG A 271 -2.34 0.19 1.56
N ASN A 272 -3.03 0.46 2.66
CA ASN A 272 -4.44 0.10 2.76
C ASN A 272 -5.30 1.13 2.01
N ILE A 273 -5.30 2.38 2.46
CA ILE A 273 -6.21 3.39 1.89
C ILE A 273 -5.48 4.70 1.64
N LEU A 274 -5.64 5.22 0.43
CA LEU A 274 -5.34 6.60 0.07
C LEU A 274 -6.65 7.39 0.04
N CYS A 275 -6.76 8.41 0.88
CA CYS A 275 -7.93 9.29 0.96
C CYS A 275 -7.53 10.70 0.55
N ASP A 276 -7.93 11.11 -0.65
CA ASP A 276 -7.51 12.39 -1.22
C ASP A 276 -8.58 12.97 -2.15
N GLY A 277 -9.49 13.76 -1.57
CA GLY A 277 -10.47 14.54 -2.32
C GLY A 277 -9.95 15.92 -2.73
N THR A 278 -10.84 16.89 -2.80
CA THR A 278 -10.48 18.31 -2.95
C THR A 278 -10.94 19.10 -1.73
N SER A 279 -10.38 20.29 -1.51
CA SER A 279 -10.80 21.14 -0.38
C SER A 279 -12.28 21.55 -0.45
N SER A 280 -12.84 21.66 -1.66
CA SER A 280 -14.25 21.95 -1.91
C SER A 280 -15.15 20.72 -1.88
N ASN A 281 -14.60 19.53 -2.11
CA ASN A 281 -15.36 18.30 -2.21
C ASN A 281 -14.55 17.12 -1.64
N LYS A 282 -14.55 17.05 -0.30
CA LYS A 282 -13.72 16.11 0.45
C LYS A 282 -14.09 14.66 0.15
N ALA A 283 -13.09 13.80 0.21
CA ALA A 283 -13.29 12.37 0.34
C ALA A 283 -13.75 12.04 1.78
N GLU A 284 -14.67 11.10 1.95
CA GLU A 284 -15.17 10.67 3.25
C GLU A 284 -15.01 9.16 3.42
N ILE A 285 -14.42 8.75 4.55
CA ILE A 285 -14.32 7.34 4.93
C ILE A 285 -14.95 7.15 6.30
N ARG A 286 -15.94 6.27 6.37
CA ARG A 286 -16.50 5.75 7.62
C ARG A 286 -16.03 4.31 7.80
N SER A 287 -15.23 4.07 8.84
CA SER A 287 -14.74 2.73 9.15
C SER A 287 -14.43 2.57 10.63
N SER A 288 -14.28 1.32 11.04
CA SER A 288 -13.86 0.96 12.38
C SER A 288 -12.42 0.45 12.39
N VAL A 289 -11.70 0.63 13.50
CA VAL A 289 -10.33 0.12 13.68
C VAL A 289 -10.22 -1.40 13.48
N VAL A 290 -11.33 -2.15 13.69
CA VAL A 290 -11.38 -3.60 13.50
C VAL A 290 -11.18 -4.01 12.04
N SER A 291 -11.46 -3.12 11.08
CA SER A 291 -11.26 -3.43 9.65
C SER A 291 -9.79 -3.56 9.24
N TYR A 292 -8.86 -3.22 10.14
CA TYR A 292 -7.42 -3.17 9.90
C TYR A 292 -6.65 -4.17 10.77
N MET A 293 -7.34 -5.14 11.38
CA MET A 293 -6.70 -6.22 12.14
C MET A 293 -5.88 -7.13 11.21
N GLU A 294 -4.89 -7.84 11.78
CA GLU A 294 -4.15 -8.86 11.04
C GLU A 294 -5.05 -10.07 10.68
N ASP A 295 -4.56 -10.97 9.82
CA ASP A 295 -5.32 -12.10 9.27
C ASP A 295 -5.90 -13.03 10.37
N ASP A 296 -5.24 -13.07 11.54
CA ASP A 296 -5.71 -13.82 12.70
C ASP A 296 -7.00 -13.27 13.33
N GLY A 297 -7.41 -12.04 12.97
CA GLY A 297 -8.59 -11.35 13.50
C GLY A 297 -8.52 -11.06 15.00
N ILE A 298 -7.36 -11.23 15.62
CA ILE A 298 -7.13 -11.10 17.07
C ILE A 298 -6.14 -9.98 17.34
N THR A 299 -5.11 -9.85 16.50
CA THR A 299 -4.04 -8.87 16.69
C THR A 299 -4.45 -7.54 16.06
N GLU A 300 -4.62 -6.52 16.89
CA GLU A 300 -4.81 -5.15 16.40
C GLU A 300 -3.50 -4.65 15.78
N ASN A 301 -3.56 -4.26 14.50
CA ASN A 301 -2.45 -3.58 13.86
C ASN A 301 -2.38 -2.14 14.38
N SER A 302 -1.30 -1.77 15.07
CA SER A 302 -1.08 -0.39 15.54
C SER A 302 -1.01 0.63 14.38
N ASN A 303 -0.71 0.15 13.17
CA ASN A 303 -0.61 0.94 11.95
C ASN A 303 -1.79 0.64 11.03
N LYS A 304 -2.69 1.61 10.82
CA LYS A 304 -3.89 1.41 9.98
C LYS A 304 -3.59 1.59 8.48
N TRP A 305 -2.47 2.25 8.15
CA TRP A 305 -2.01 2.51 6.79
C TRP A 305 -3.03 3.26 5.93
N VAL A 306 -3.67 4.24 6.55
CA VAL A 306 -4.58 5.18 5.90
C VAL A 306 -3.87 6.52 5.74
N LEU A 307 -3.51 6.85 4.50
CA LEU A 307 -2.96 8.15 4.14
C LEU A 307 -4.13 9.11 3.92
N ALA A 308 -4.38 9.97 4.91
CA ALA A 308 -5.46 10.94 4.91
C ALA A 308 -4.93 12.36 5.09
N ASN A 309 -5.25 13.24 4.14
CA ASN A 309 -4.96 14.66 4.22
C ASN A 309 -6.13 15.40 4.89
N LYS A 310 -5.88 16.19 5.94
CA LYS A 310 -6.92 16.93 6.69
C LYS A 310 -7.78 17.87 5.85
N ASP A 311 -7.19 18.44 4.80
CA ASP A 311 -7.85 19.44 3.98
C ASP A 311 -8.75 18.78 2.94
N THR A 312 -8.43 17.56 2.52
CA THR A 312 -9.10 16.85 1.41
C THR A 312 -9.82 15.57 1.82
N CYS A 313 -9.65 15.10 3.06
CA CYS A 313 -10.23 13.86 3.59
C CYS A 313 -10.90 14.05 4.96
N ALA A 314 -12.05 13.41 5.16
CA ALA A 314 -12.75 13.33 6.43
C ALA A 314 -12.92 11.87 6.87
N LEU A 315 -12.54 11.58 8.12
CA LEU A 315 -12.65 10.25 8.73
C LEU A 315 -13.81 10.22 9.74
N PHE A 316 -14.63 9.18 9.68
CA PHE A 316 -15.77 8.91 10.55
C PHE A 316 -15.66 7.52 11.19
N GLY A 317 -16.61 7.15 12.06
CA GLY A 317 -16.55 5.90 12.83
C GLY A 317 -15.52 5.99 13.95
N THR A 318 -14.90 4.89 14.34
CA THR A 318 -13.83 4.89 15.35
C THR A 318 -12.49 5.39 14.78
N MET A 319 -12.31 5.37 13.45
CA MET A 319 -11.16 5.98 12.78
C MET A 319 -11.09 7.51 12.94
N LYS A 320 -12.19 8.17 13.31
CA LYS A 320 -12.19 9.60 13.64
C LYS A 320 -11.36 9.90 14.91
N ASP A 321 -11.21 8.94 15.81
CA ASP A 321 -10.53 9.11 17.09
C ASP A 321 -9.05 8.68 16.99
N VAL A 322 -8.68 7.95 15.94
CA VAL A 322 -7.29 7.59 15.61
C VAL A 322 -6.51 8.85 15.21
N LYS A 323 -5.51 9.20 16.01
CA LYS A 323 -4.70 10.41 15.82
C LYS A 323 -3.70 10.27 14.66
N THR A 324 -3.14 9.08 14.49
CA THR A 324 -2.07 8.76 13.54
C THR A 324 -2.50 7.59 12.65
N PRO A 325 -3.39 7.82 11.67
CA PRO A 325 -4.02 6.75 10.89
C PRO A 325 -3.07 6.06 9.91
N LEU A 326 -1.91 6.65 9.60
CA LEU A 326 -0.90 6.01 8.75
C LEU A 326 -0.12 4.96 9.57
N PHE A 327 0.58 5.40 10.60
CA PHE A 327 1.35 4.55 11.52
C PHE A 327 1.50 5.24 12.88
N THR A 328 1.68 4.45 13.94
CA THR A 328 1.85 4.95 15.30
C THR A 328 3.20 4.48 15.85
N PRO A 329 4.22 5.37 15.91
CA PRO A 329 5.51 5.07 16.52
C PRO A 329 5.37 4.71 18.00
N GLN A 330 6.02 3.61 18.39
CA GLN A 330 6.08 3.18 19.79
C GLN A 330 7.53 3.12 20.25
N ILE A 331 7.89 3.99 21.19
CA ILE A 331 9.26 4.21 21.63
C ILE A 331 9.61 3.26 22.78
N SER A 332 10.66 2.46 22.61
CA SER A 332 11.19 1.60 23.66
C SER A 332 12.34 2.27 24.40
N LYS A 333 13.17 3.05 23.71
CA LYS A 333 14.30 3.76 24.31
C LYS A 333 14.68 4.99 23.51
N ILE A 334 15.13 6.02 24.23
CA ILE A 334 15.83 7.18 23.66
C ILE A 334 17.12 7.36 24.44
N LYS A 335 18.21 7.65 23.74
CA LYS A 335 19.45 8.19 24.30
C LYS A 335 19.75 9.51 23.61
N ALA A 336 20.29 10.45 24.38
CA ALA A 336 20.72 11.75 23.89
C ALA A 336 21.98 12.17 24.63
N ASP A 337 23.10 12.18 23.91
CA ASP A 337 24.42 12.49 24.44
C ASP A 337 24.93 13.77 23.78
N GLY A 338 25.19 14.80 24.59
CA GLY A 338 25.67 16.09 24.13
C GLY A 338 27.18 16.23 24.25
N ASN A 339 27.86 16.63 23.18
CA ASN A 339 29.29 16.96 23.20
C ASN A 339 29.47 18.47 23.37
N LYS A 340 30.00 18.90 24.52
CA LYS A 340 30.18 20.33 24.82
C LYS A 340 31.24 21.02 23.95
N GLY A 341 32.25 20.29 23.47
CA GLY A 341 33.34 20.83 22.65
C GLY A 341 32.90 21.08 21.20
N ARG A 342 32.10 20.16 20.65
CA ARG A 342 31.58 20.23 19.27
C ARG A 342 30.19 20.84 19.13
N LYS A 343 29.50 21.11 20.25
CA LYS A 343 28.11 21.61 20.31
C LYS A 343 27.11 20.77 19.50
N VAL A 344 27.27 19.45 19.56
CA VAL A 344 26.38 18.50 18.89
C VAL A 344 25.63 17.67 19.91
N ILE A 345 24.43 17.21 19.53
CA ILE A 345 23.67 16.21 20.29
C ILE A 345 23.52 14.97 19.42
N ASP A 346 24.09 13.86 19.88
CA ASP A 346 23.91 12.56 19.26
C ASP A 346 22.69 11.87 19.86
N ILE A 347 21.83 11.33 19.00
CA ILE A 347 20.57 10.69 19.38
C ILE A 347 20.51 9.26 18.89
N GLU A 348 19.93 8.39 19.72
CA GLU A 348 19.58 7.02 19.35
C GLU A 348 18.17 6.72 19.86
N ILE A 349 17.28 6.35 18.94
CA ILE A 349 15.90 5.99 19.24
C ILE A 349 15.69 4.54 18.81
N THR A 350 15.16 3.72 19.71
CA THR A 350 14.70 2.37 19.40
C THR A 350 13.21 2.24 19.70
N GLY A 351 12.52 1.41 18.92
CA GLY A 351 11.07 1.27 19.04
C GLY A 351 10.48 0.34 18.00
N GLN A 352 9.20 0.57 17.69
CA GLN A 352 8.47 -0.03 16.59
C GLN A 352 7.82 1.07 15.74
N SER A 353 7.54 0.75 14.48
CA SER A 353 6.90 1.67 13.53
C SER A 353 7.68 2.98 13.32
N LEU A 354 9.01 2.94 13.41
CA LEU A 354 9.87 4.09 13.10
C LEU A 354 10.02 4.22 11.59
N PHE A 355 8.95 4.60 10.90
CA PHE A 355 8.94 4.73 9.45
C PHE A 355 9.40 6.12 8.99
N ARG A 356 10.18 6.16 7.91
CA ARG A 356 10.68 7.37 7.25
C ARG A 356 9.60 8.03 6.39
N CYS A 357 8.58 8.60 7.05
CA CYS A 357 7.41 9.22 6.41
C CYS A 357 7.27 10.73 6.62
N GLY A 358 8.25 11.39 7.24
CA GLY A 358 8.23 12.80 7.60
C GLY A 358 7.29 13.15 8.76
N LYS A 359 6.85 12.15 9.53
CA LYS A 359 5.87 12.30 10.62
C LYS A 359 6.47 12.28 12.01
N ILE A 360 7.76 11.99 12.16
CA ILE A 360 8.45 11.93 13.45
C ILE A 360 9.32 13.17 13.63
N TRP A 361 9.18 13.81 14.79
CA TRP A 361 9.84 15.06 15.16
C TRP A 361 10.55 14.90 16.51
N LEU A 362 11.53 15.75 16.73
CA LEU A 362 12.24 15.91 17.99
C LEU A 362 11.95 17.29 18.53
N GLU A 363 11.60 17.35 19.79
CA GLU A 363 11.44 18.58 20.55
C GLU A 363 12.55 18.69 21.57
N ILE A 364 13.38 19.73 21.46
CA ILE A 364 14.37 20.07 22.48
C ILE A 364 13.82 21.20 23.33
N GLN A 365 13.77 21.00 24.64
CA GLN A 365 13.18 21.94 25.58
C GLN A 365 14.13 22.22 26.76
N ASP A 366 14.19 23.48 27.17
CA ASP A 366 14.86 23.90 28.40
C ASP A 366 14.17 23.32 29.64
N LYS A 367 14.95 22.70 30.54
CA LYS A 367 14.48 22.24 31.84
C LYS A 367 14.60 23.40 32.84
N VAL A 368 13.47 24.03 33.18
CA VAL A 368 13.46 25.19 34.07
C VAL A 368 13.61 24.74 35.53
N ASP A 369 14.71 25.15 36.16
CA ASP A 369 14.89 25.05 37.61
C ASP A 369 14.25 26.29 38.29
N GLY A 370 12.92 26.36 38.23
CA GLY A 370 12.08 27.25 39.06
C GLY A 370 12.45 28.74 39.12
N ARG A 371 12.31 29.48 38.01
CA ARG A 371 12.04 30.94 37.93
C ARG A 371 11.25 31.21 36.64
N ASN A 372 10.53 32.34 36.57
CA ASN A 372 9.70 32.78 35.42
C ASN A 372 10.52 33.07 34.14
N ASP A 373 11.35 32.14 33.71
CA ASP A 373 12.10 32.23 32.46
C ASP A 373 11.25 31.63 31.34
N GLU A 374 11.21 32.30 30.18
CA GLU A 374 10.56 31.76 28.98
C GLU A 374 11.20 30.42 28.61
N ILE A 375 10.39 29.37 28.53
CA ILE A 375 10.82 28.04 28.10
C ILE A 375 11.18 28.14 26.62
N GLY A 376 12.47 28.02 26.33
CA GLY A 376 12.94 27.81 24.98
C GLY A 376 12.55 26.42 24.48
N THR A 377 11.99 26.35 23.28
CA THR A 377 11.68 25.08 22.59
C THR A 377 12.13 25.15 21.14
N LYS A 378 12.73 24.08 20.63
CA LYS A 378 13.09 23.93 19.22
C LYS A 378 12.70 22.57 18.67
N LEU A 379 12.22 22.57 17.43
CA LEU A 379 11.71 21.38 16.73
C LEU A 379 12.62 21.00 15.57
N TYR A 380 12.90 19.71 15.44
CA TYR A 380 13.64 19.13 14.33
C TYR A 380 12.86 17.95 13.76
N GLN A 381 12.67 17.92 12.44
CA GLN A 381 12.15 16.71 11.79
C GLN A 381 13.24 15.63 11.88
N LEU A 382 12.90 14.45 12.40
CA LEU A 382 13.88 13.40 12.69
C LEU A 382 14.69 12.99 11.45
N GLU A 383 14.03 12.97 10.29
CA GLU A 383 14.66 12.62 9.00
C GLU A 383 15.77 13.58 8.57
N ASN A 384 15.69 14.84 9.00
CA ASN A 384 16.67 15.86 8.62
C ASN A 384 17.94 15.78 9.46
N VAL A 385 17.88 15.10 10.61
CA VAL A 385 19.02 14.94 11.53
C VAL A 385 19.49 13.48 11.60
N ALA A 386 18.80 12.55 10.96
CA ALA A 386 19.14 11.13 10.96
C ALA A 386 20.41 10.87 10.12
N THR A 387 21.35 10.14 10.72
CA THR A 387 22.60 9.70 10.08
C THR A 387 22.53 8.22 9.67
N SER A 388 21.71 7.41 10.37
CA SER A 388 21.38 6.03 10.00
C SER A 388 19.92 5.74 10.33
N TRP A 389 19.20 5.13 9.39
CA TRP A 389 17.80 4.74 9.52
C TRP A 389 17.51 3.50 8.69
N ASP A 390 18.18 2.42 9.04
CA ASP A 390 18.19 1.19 8.22
C ASP A 390 17.03 0.25 8.54
N SER A 391 16.14 0.58 9.49
CA SER A 391 14.98 -0.24 9.84
C SER A 391 13.86 0.57 10.50
N ASN A 392 12.68 -0.04 10.61
CA ASN A 392 11.56 0.51 11.38
C ASN A 392 11.70 0.31 12.90
N LEU A 393 12.86 -0.16 13.39
CA LEU A 393 13.12 -0.47 14.80
C LEU A 393 14.15 0.46 15.44
N LYS A 394 15.03 1.07 14.66
CA LYS A 394 16.13 1.90 15.16
C LYS A 394 16.49 3.02 14.19
N VAL A 395 16.70 4.19 14.76
CA VAL A 395 17.22 5.38 14.08
C VAL A 395 18.27 6.07 14.96
N SER A 396 19.32 6.55 14.31
CA SER A 396 20.38 7.34 14.92
C SER A 396 20.58 8.63 14.15
N GLY A 397 20.95 9.70 14.84
CA GLY A 397 21.10 11.02 14.24
C GLY A 397 21.99 11.93 15.06
N THR A 398 22.31 13.09 14.47
CA THR A 398 23.10 14.14 15.11
C THR A 398 22.45 15.48 14.81
N ILE A 399 22.21 16.25 15.87
CA ILE A 399 21.75 17.63 15.76
C ILE A 399 22.99 18.51 15.84
N GLU A 400 23.32 19.18 14.74
CA GLU A 400 24.53 20.01 14.60
C GLU A 400 24.37 21.41 15.19
N ASP A 401 25.51 22.09 15.38
CA ASP A 401 25.72 23.41 15.99
C ASP A 401 24.52 24.36 15.83
N ASP A 402 23.75 24.45 16.90
CA ASP A 402 22.55 25.25 16.98
C ASP A 402 22.71 26.27 18.10
N GLU A 403 22.40 27.55 17.85
CA GLU A 403 22.47 28.59 18.87
C GLU A 403 21.63 28.27 20.12
N PHE A 404 20.62 27.41 19.99
CA PHE A 404 19.80 26.91 21.09
C PHE A 404 20.55 25.91 22.00
N ILE A 405 21.51 25.17 21.46
CA ILE A 405 22.31 24.13 22.13
C ILE A 405 23.47 24.81 22.87
N LYS A 406 23.18 25.39 24.05
CA LYS A 406 24.18 26.08 24.89
C LYS A 406 24.73 25.18 26.01
N LYS A 407 26.04 25.35 26.26
CA LYS A 407 26.89 24.54 27.16
C LYS A 407 26.38 24.35 28.60
N ASP A 408 25.54 25.27 29.09
CA ASP A 408 25.15 25.35 30.50
C ASP A 408 23.64 25.17 30.74
N LYS A 409 22.86 24.84 29.71
CA LYS A 409 21.43 24.58 29.86
C LYS A 409 21.15 23.10 30.10
N LYS A 410 20.32 22.79 31.09
CA LYS A 410 19.72 21.46 31.21
C LYS A 410 18.65 21.34 30.14
N LEU A 411 18.87 20.45 29.19
CA LEU A 411 17.97 20.22 28.07
C LEU A 411 17.31 18.85 28.17
N THR A 412 16.08 18.78 27.68
CA THR A 412 15.36 17.53 27.46
C THR A 412 15.08 17.37 25.99
N ILE A 413 15.07 16.13 25.50
CA ILE A 413 14.59 15.80 24.16
C ILE A 413 13.35 14.92 24.27
N SER A 414 12.32 15.24 23.50
CA SER A 414 11.10 14.44 23.37
C SER A 414 10.88 14.02 21.91
N VAL A 415 10.43 12.79 21.70
CA VAL A 415 9.98 12.34 20.37
C VAL A 415 8.51 12.69 20.22
N LEU A 416 8.20 13.47 19.19
CA LEU A 416 6.85 13.86 18.82
C LEU A 416 6.44 13.21 17.49
N VAL A 417 5.13 13.04 17.30
CA VAL A 417 4.53 12.52 16.07
C VAL A 417 3.50 13.51 15.56
N GLU A 418 3.53 13.77 14.27
CA GLU A 418 2.53 14.58 13.58
C GLU A 418 1.24 13.77 13.41
N THR A 419 0.18 14.27 14.04
CA THR A 419 -1.17 13.71 13.92
C THR A 419 -1.83 14.09 12.59
N LYS A 420 -2.96 13.46 12.26
CA LYS A 420 -3.75 13.80 11.06
C LYS A 420 -4.20 15.25 10.98
N TYR A 421 -4.23 15.99 12.10
CA TYR A 421 -4.61 17.41 12.11
C TYR A 421 -3.42 18.36 11.84
N GLY A 422 -2.20 17.81 11.70
CA GLY A 422 -0.97 18.58 11.57
C GLY A 422 -0.43 19.10 12.91
N THR A 423 -0.99 18.66 14.04
CA THR A 423 -0.46 18.97 15.39
C THR A 423 0.53 17.90 15.82
N LEU A 424 1.57 18.30 16.56
CA LEU A 424 2.56 17.40 17.16
C LEU A 424 2.10 16.93 18.54
N GLN A 425 2.27 15.64 18.83
CA GLN A 425 2.02 15.05 20.15
C GLN A 425 3.16 14.10 20.54
N LYS A 426 3.40 13.89 21.83
CA LYS A 426 4.42 12.93 22.26
C LYS A 426 4.12 11.54 21.70
N ALA A 427 5.16 10.88 21.21
CA ALA A 427 5.09 9.50 20.76
C ALA A 427 4.70 8.57 21.91
N GLU A 428 3.96 7.51 21.59
CA GLU A 428 3.64 6.46 22.54
C GLU A 428 4.93 5.78 22.99
N ALA A 429 4.99 5.38 24.26
CA ALA A 429 6.10 4.62 24.81
C ALA A 429 5.61 3.26 25.30
N PHE A 430 6.46 2.24 25.20
CA PHE A 430 6.19 0.96 25.85
C PHE A 430 6.02 1.14 27.36
N GLU A 431 5.30 0.23 27.99
CA GLU A 431 5.12 0.25 29.44
C GLU A 431 6.48 0.26 30.15
N GLY A 432 6.71 1.25 31.01
CA GLY A 432 7.99 1.46 31.70
C GLY A 432 9.06 2.22 30.90
N SER A 433 8.80 2.57 29.64
CA SER A 433 9.66 3.42 28.80
C SER A 433 9.21 4.88 28.81
N SER A 434 10.05 5.77 28.29
CA SER A 434 9.76 7.19 28.12
C SER A 434 10.08 7.62 26.69
N SER A 435 9.22 8.47 26.12
CA SER A 435 9.49 9.20 24.87
C SER A 435 10.22 10.53 25.10
N THR A 436 10.69 10.78 26.33
CA THR A 436 11.49 11.95 26.73
C THR A 436 12.75 11.52 27.51
N VAL A 437 13.90 12.14 27.26
CA VAL A 437 15.15 11.92 28.02
C VAL A 437 15.91 13.23 28.29
N ASP A 438 16.61 13.32 29.41
CA ASP A 438 17.56 14.40 29.72
C ASP A 438 18.83 14.21 28.88
N ILE A 439 19.39 15.29 28.34
CA ILE A 439 20.65 15.23 27.58
C ILE A 439 21.83 15.04 28.54
N GLN A 440 22.63 14.01 28.29
CA GLN A 440 23.86 13.74 29.05
C GLN A 440 25.04 14.43 28.39
N TRP A 441 25.63 15.41 29.08
CA TRP A 441 26.74 16.20 28.54
C TRP A 441 28.10 15.61 28.89
N PHE A 442 28.98 15.47 27.90
CA PHE A 442 30.38 15.11 28.09
C PHE A 442 31.32 16.17 27.49
N GLU A 443 32.50 16.31 28.09
CA GLU A 443 33.64 17.04 27.54
C GLU A 443 34.66 16.01 27.08
N GLU A 444 35.05 16.04 25.79
CA GLU A 444 36.26 15.33 25.38
C GLU A 444 37.43 15.93 26.16
N PRO A 445 38.33 15.12 26.75
CA PRO A 445 39.51 15.66 27.40
C PRO A 445 40.26 16.48 26.35
N SER A 446 40.47 17.77 26.65
CA SER A 446 41.29 18.63 25.81
C SER A 446 42.59 17.90 25.52
N GLU A 447 42.95 17.75 24.23
CA GLU A 447 44.34 17.50 23.86
C GLU A 447 45.14 18.69 24.39
N SER A 448 45.61 18.57 25.63
CA SER A 448 46.54 19.51 26.20
C SER A 448 47.84 19.36 25.44
N ASP A 449 48.22 20.44 24.76
CA ASP A 449 49.58 20.76 24.38
C ASP A 449 50.53 20.43 25.54
N ASP A 450 51.18 19.27 25.49
CA ASP A 450 52.43 19.04 26.20
C ASP A 450 53.30 18.11 25.33
N LYS A 451 54.03 18.75 24.41
CA LYS A 451 55.29 18.18 23.92
C LYS A 451 56.30 18.25 25.06
N GLN A 452 56.35 17.20 25.88
CA GLN A 452 57.54 16.90 26.66
C GLN A 452 57.86 15.40 26.59
N GLU A 453 59.03 15.11 26.02
CA GLU A 453 59.67 13.80 25.95
C GLU A 453 60.06 13.26 27.35
N PRO A 454 60.35 11.95 27.47
CA PRO A 454 59.82 11.11 28.55
C PRO A 454 60.79 10.97 29.73
N ILE A 455 60.23 10.78 30.92
CA ILE A 455 60.90 10.05 32.00
C ILE A 455 59.97 8.91 32.43
N VAL A 456 60.50 7.70 32.24
CA VAL A 456 59.92 6.41 32.59
C VAL A 456 60.00 6.23 34.11
N ASP A 457 58.87 5.98 34.79
CA ASP A 457 58.66 4.69 35.46
C ASP A 457 57.30 4.54 36.18
N THR A 458 56.63 3.46 35.80
CA THR A 458 55.76 2.57 36.60
C THR A 458 54.31 2.94 37.01
N LYS A 459 53.40 2.18 36.38
CA LYS A 459 52.21 1.48 36.92
C LYS A 459 50.85 2.21 36.95
N GLY A 460 50.02 1.90 35.94
CA GLY A 460 48.56 1.95 36.00
C GLY A 460 47.92 2.08 34.61
N LEU A 461 47.40 1.00 34.03
CA LEU A 461 46.79 0.99 32.69
C LEU A 461 45.50 1.83 32.64
N GLY A 462 45.55 2.94 31.89
CA GLY A 462 44.40 3.81 31.58
C GLY A 462 43.64 3.39 30.32
N ILE A 463 42.34 3.66 30.32
CA ILE A 463 41.30 3.21 29.37
C ILE A 463 41.43 3.80 27.95
N GLY A 464 42.45 4.63 27.67
CA GLY A 464 42.71 5.24 26.35
C GLY A 464 43.19 4.28 25.25
N VAL A 465 43.40 2.99 25.54
CA VAL A 465 43.92 2.00 24.58
C VAL A 465 42.82 1.34 23.73
N ILE A 466 41.54 1.44 24.10
CA ILE A 466 40.47 0.66 23.43
C ILE A 466 40.00 1.31 22.11
N ILE A 467 40.08 2.63 21.96
CA ILE A 467 39.59 3.33 20.75
C ILE A 467 40.65 3.34 19.63
N GLY A 468 41.94 3.30 19.96
CA GLY A 468 43.02 3.13 18.97
C GLY A 468 43.10 1.71 18.37
N ILE A 469 42.59 0.69 19.08
CA ILE A 469 42.63 -0.70 18.61
C ILE A 469 41.57 -0.96 17.53
N ALA A 470 40.41 -0.31 17.56
CA ALA A 470 39.35 -0.55 16.57
C ALA A 470 39.69 0.03 15.18
N VAL A 471 40.29 1.23 15.12
CA VAL A 471 40.68 1.88 13.85
C VAL A 471 41.98 1.26 13.30
N GLY A 472 42.93 0.89 14.18
CA GLY A 472 44.16 0.19 13.78
C GLY A 472 43.90 -1.23 13.26
N ALA A 473 42.97 -1.97 13.87
CA ALA A 473 42.61 -3.32 13.42
C ALA A 473 41.95 -3.31 12.02
N PHE A 474 41.11 -2.31 11.71
CA PHE A 474 40.48 -2.20 10.39
C PHE A 474 41.50 -1.92 9.28
N ALA A 475 42.48 -1.05 9.54
CA ALA A 475 43.56 -0.77 8.60
C ALA A 475 44.44 -2.01 8.34
N ILE A 476 44.75 -2.78 9.38
CA ILE A 476 45.54 -4.02 9.25
C ILE A 476 44.78 -5.09 8.45
N VAL A 477 43.48 -5.25 8.68
CA VAL A 477 42.65 -6.20 7.93
C VAL A 477 42.57 -5.83 6.45
N VAL A 478 42.40 -4.54 6.12
CA VAL A 478 42.40 -4.06 4.73
C VAL A 478 43.74 -4.33 4.06
N VAL A 479 44.86 -4.07 4.74
CA VAL A 479 46.20 -4.36 4.20
C VAL A 479 46.41 -5.86 3.99
N ILE A 480 45.97 -6.72 4.92
CA ILE A 480 46.05 -8.18 4.76
C ILE A 480 45.23 -8.66 3.56
N ILE A 481 44.01 -8.13 3.37
CA ILE A 481 43.16 -8.49 2.22
C ILE A 481 43.84 -8.07 0.91
N VAL A 482 44.41 -6.86 0.84
CA VAL A 482 45.13 -6.39 -0.35
C VAL A 482 46.35 -7.27 -0.65
N VAL A 483 47.12 -7.65 0.37
CA VAL A 483 48.28 -8.54 0.20
C VAL A 483 47.86 -9.94 -0.28
N ILE A 484 46.77 -10.51 0.27
CA ILE A 484 46.24 -11.80 -0.17
C ILE A 484 45.77 -11.74 -1.63
N VAL A 485 45.06 -10.67 -2.02
CA VAL A 485 44.60 -10.48 -3.41
C VAL A 485 45.79 -10.38 -4.37
N ILE A 486 46.83 -9.63 -4.00
CA ILE A 486 48.06 -9.52 -4.81
C ILE A 486 48.77 -10.89 -4.92
N PHE A 487 48.87 -11.65 -3.83
CA PHE A 487 49.48 -12.99 -3.84
C PHE A 487 48.70 -13.99 -4.70
N VAL A 488 47.36 -13.94 -4.68
CA VAL A 488 46.51 -14.81 -5.50
C VAL A 488 46.61 -14.46 -6.99
N ILE A 489 46.77 -13.17 -7.32
CA ILE A 489 46.97 -12.71 -8.70
C ILE A 489 48.36 -13.11 -9.22
N LEU A 490 49.42 -12.94 -8.41
CA LEU A 490 50.79 -13.33 -8.80
C LEU A 490 51.00 -14.84 -8.91
N LYS A 491 50.20 -15.66 -8.21
CA LYS A 491 50.28 -17.13 -8.30
C LYS A 491 49.51 -17.72 -9.50
N LYS A 492 48.78 -16.87 -10.25
CA LYS A 492 48.00 -17.26 -11.44
C LYS A 492 48.64 -16.85 -12.78
N VAL A 493 49.87 -16.34 -12.75
CA VAL A 493 50.72 -16.04 -13.92
C VAL A 493 51.81 -17.08 -14.06
#